data_AF-A0A4Y7TLN3-F1
#
_entry.id   AF-A0A4Y7TLN3-F1
#
_cell.length_a   1.000
_cell.length_b   1.000
_cell.length_c   1.000
_cell.angle_alpha   90.00
_cell.angle_beta   90.00
_cell.angle_gamma   90.00
#
_symmetry.space_group_name_H-M   'P 1'
#
loop_
_entity.id
_entity.type
_entity.pdbx_description
1 polymer ?
#
loop_
_entity_poly.entity_id
_entity_poly.type
_entity_poly.pdbx_seq_one_letter_code
_entity_poly.pdbx_strand_id
1 'polypeptide(L)'
;MVEKVELATKKIVTWIGDQLTVDHLRRLFLYEDNSFDHLDFVNYIFRWLHLGMADANSLHKQYLGTKGGCGLAQVFELLGKKKLENVHTQGPFHHDLVEAIYEDWLHVGGIDSLAELQECSAEKLKEYAAEIVETRALAGALDTMDASPNPGAQWRQVMMWCQDALHFIVLDQSVKDGDVRMLEKILLSLLFRFIGGGNGKYAVVHHCWLVNFSGKPHTWCPIDKAQEMNIKDIKVMYRSEGPNIEWSYLKRLHPAIPIIRNVINFVEQQFGTLVRGKKHMVPSQEKNIEKLQKSYATAQLHELCSGRKHWSNPKDQAKDFVSGGAYKLCATIYC
;
A
#
# COMPACT_ATOMS: atom_id res chain seq x y z
N MET A 1 6.11 43.44 1.87
CA MET A 1 4.68 43.36 2.29
C MET A 1 3.77 43.14 1.09
N VAL A 2 3.88 43.95 0.03
CA VAL A 2 3.09 43.82 -1.21
C VAL A 2 3.22 42.45 -1.90
N GLU A 3 4.44 41.93 -2.09
CA GLU A 3 4.64 40.59 -2.69
C GLU A 3 4.06 39.44 -1.87
N LYS A 4 4.08 39.55 -0.53
CA LYS A 4 3.50 38.54 0.37
C LYS A 4 1.98 38.49 0.23
N VAL A 5 1.35 39.66 0.23
CA VAL A 5 -0.10 39.80 0.03
C VAL A 5 -0.49 39.32 -1.36
N GLU A 6 0.31 39.61 -2.39
CA GLU A 6 0.05 39.14 -3.75
C GLU A 6 0.17 37.61 -3.88
N LEU A 7 1.17 37.00 -3.23
CA LEU A 7 1.30 35.54 -3.17
C LEU A 7 0.10 34.91 -2.45
N ALA A 8 -0.30 35.47 -1.30
CA ALA A 8 -1.43 35.00 -0.50
C ALA A 8 -2.76 35.01 -1.26
N THR A 9 -2.95 36.00 -2.14
CA THR A 9 -4.25 36.29 -2.76
C THR A 9 -4.38 35.85 -4.21
N LYS A 10 -3.27 35.72 -4.95
CA LYS A 10 -3.32 35.45 -6.41
C LYS A 10 -2.76 34.11 -6.84
N LYS A 11 -2.07 33.36 -5.98
CA LYS A 11 -1.43 32.09 -6.36
C LYS A 11 -1.82 30.98 -5.40
N ILE A 12 -2.07 29.81 -5.96
CA ILE A 12 -2.09 28.56 -5.19
C ILE A 12 -0.77 27.85 -5.46
N VAL A 13 0.01 27.64 -4.41
CA VAL A 13 1.24 26.86 -4.42
C VAL A 13 0.91 25.46 -3.94
N THR A 14 0.95 24.49 -4.84
CA THR A 14 0.73 23.11 -4.45
C THR A 14 1.99 22.53 -3.81
N TRP A 15 1.91 22.07 -2.56
CA TRP A 15 3.03 21.51 -1.81
C TRP A 15 2.90 19.99 -1.65
N ILE A 16 4.01 19.31 -1.93
CA ILE A 16 4.17 17.87 -1.77
C ILE A 16 5.49 17.69 -0.99
N GLY A 17 5.38 17.38 0.30
CA GLY A 17 6.53 17.07 1.18
C GLY A 17 6.35 15.71 1.84
N ASP A 18 7.13 15.33 2.84
CA ASP A 18 6.80 14.17 3.71
C ASP A 18 5.73 14.53 4.78
N GLN A 19 5.15 13.53 5.47
CA GLN A 19 4.04 13.74 6.41
C GLN A 19 4.43 14.61 7.59
N LEU A 20 5.64 14.46 8.11
CA LEU A 20 6.11 15.28 9.23
C LEU A 20 6.23 16.74 8.81
N THR A 21 6.75 17.01 7.62
CA THR A 21 6.86 18.35 7.06
C THR A 21 5.48 18.99 6.88
N VAL A 22 4.53 18.25 6.31
CA VAL A 22 3.15 18.75 6.14
C VAL A 22 2.47 18.98 7.49
N ASP A 23 2.62 18.07 8.46
CA ASP A 23 2.02 18.22 9.78
C ASP A 23 2.63 19.40 10.56
N HIS A 24 3.94 19.60 10.44
CA HIS A 24 4.61 20.77 11.03
C HIS A 24 4.09 22.07 10.42
N LEU A 25 3.97 22.14 9.10
CA LEU A 25 3.43 23.31 8.42
C LEU A 25 1.95 23.55 8.81
N ARG A 26 1.14 22.49 8.92
CA ARG A 26 -0.25 22.60 9.37
C ARG A 26 -0.40 23.10 10.81
N ARG A 27 0.54 22.78 11.69
CA ARG A 27 0.52 23.27 13.07
C ARG A 27 0.79 24.77 13.16
N LEU A 28 1.42 25.38 12.16
CA LEU A 28 1.59 26.84 12.10
C LEU A 28 0.25 27.56 11.96
N PHE A 29 -0.78 26.90 11.42
CA PHE A 29 -2.12 27.48 11.22
C PHE A 29 -2.90 27.71 12.51
N LEU A 30 -2.45 27.11 13.62
CA LEU A 30 -3.16 27.19 14.91
C LEU A 30 -2.78 28.41 15.76
N TYR A 31 -1.76 29.19 15.37
CA TYR A 31 -1.13 30.17 16.26
C TYR A 31 -1.02 31.61 15.73
N GLU A 32 -1.40 31.88 14.48
CA GLU A 32 -1.20 33.19 13.83
C GLU A 32 -2.56 33.80 13.41
N ASP A 33 -2.64 35.10 13.09
CA ASP A 33 -3.93 35.80 12.86
C ASP A 33 -4.13 36.29 11.40
N ASN A 34 -3.33 35.83 10.42
CA ASN A 34 -3.50 36.24 9.01
C ASN A 34 -3.27 35.13 7.98
N SER A 35 -3.95 35.24 6.83
CA SER A 35 -3.99 34.24 5.75
C SER A 35 -2.64 33.93 5.10
N PHE A 36 -1.68 34.86 5.16
CA PHE A 36 -0.33 34.61 4.65
C PHE A 36 0.48 33.73 5.59
N ASP A 37 0.43 33.98 6.90
CA ASP A 37 1.12 33.18 7.91
C ASP A 37 0.41 31.83 8.14
N HIS A 38 -0.90 31.77 7.84
CA HIS A 38 -1.67 30.52 7.69
C HIS A 38 -1.37 29.75 6.41
N LEU A 39 -0.49 30.26 5.53
CA LEU A 39 -0.18 29.65 4.25
C LEU A 39 -1.45 29.24 3.47
N ASP A 40 -2.53 30.02 3.50
CA ASP A 40 -3.80 29.70 2.81
C ASP A 40 -3.61 29.55 1.30
N PHE A 41 -2.55 30.17 0.79
CA PHE A 41 -2.10 30.02 -0.60
C PHE A 41 -1.43 28.67 -0.88
N VAL A 42 -1.21 27.81 0.11
CA VAL A 42 -0.54 26.51 -0.03
C VAL A 42 -1.56 25.38 0.02
N ASN A 43 -1.63 24.58 -1.05
CA ASN A 43 -2.45 23.39 -1.09
C ASN A 43 -1.60 22.13 -0.85
N TYR A 44 -1.82 21.44 0.28
CA TYR A 44 -1.11 20.21 0.62
C TYR A 44 -1.77 19.00 -0.03
N ILE A 45 -1.01 18.30 -0.87
CA ILE A 45 -1.56 17.12 -1.55
C ILE A 45 -1.51 15.88 -0.66
N PHE A 46 -2.59 15.11 -0.69
CA PHE A 46 -2.64 13.77 -0.15
C PHE A 46 -1.66 12.81 -0.85
N ARG A 47 -1.03 11.95 -0.06
CA ARG A 47 0.10 11.10 -0.47
C ARG A 47 -0.30 9.64 -0.58
N TRP A 48 -0.82 9.24 -1.74
CA TRP A 48 -1.30 7.88 -1.96
C TRP A 48 -0.18 6.83 -1.90
N LEU A 49 1.06 7.14 -2.31
CA LEU A 49 2.16 6.19 -2.17
C LEU A 49 2.45 5.92 -0.69
N HIS A 50 2.60 6.99 0.11
CA HIS A 50 2.87 6.84 1.54
C HIS A 50 1.71 6.21 2.29
N LEU A 51 0.47 6.46 1.87
CA LEU A 51 -0.71 5.80 2.42
C LEU A 51 -0.69 4.30 2.15
N GLY A 52 -0.42 3.88 0.91
CA GLY A 52 -0.28 2.46 0.57
C GLY A 52 0.84 1.80 1.37
N MET A 53 2.00 2.46 1.50
CA MET A 53 3.08 1.98 2.36
C MET A 53 2.67 1.87 3.83
N ALA A 54 1.91 2.85 4.35
CA ALA A 54 1.41 2.83 5.72
C ALA A 54 0.38 1.72 5.96
N ASP A 55 -0.48 1.44 4.99
CA ASP A 55 -1.47 0.37 5.05
C ASP A 55 -0.79 -1.01 5.00
N ALA A 56 0.14 -1.22 4.06
CA ALA A 56 0.97 -2.44 4.02
C ALA A 56 1.72 -2.65 5.35
N ASN A 57 2.29 -1.58 5.92
CA ASN A 57 2.92 -1.65 7.25
C ASN A 57 1.93 -1.95 8.38
N SER A 58 0.67 -1.50 8.26
CA SER A 58 -0.39 -1.80 9.21
C SER A 58 -0.76 -3.29 9.15
N LEU A 59 -0.94 -3.84 7.95
CA LEU A 59 -1.09 -5.29 7.71
C LEU A 59 0.08 -6.09 8.30
N HIS A 60 1.30 -5.69 7.98
CA HIS A 60 2.51 -6.31 8.51
C HIS A 60 2.49 -6.38 10.04
N LYS A 61 2.27 -5.25 10.72
CA LYS A 61 2.24 -5.19 12.19
C LYS A 61 1.11 -6.01 12.81
N GLN A 62 -0.06 -6.05 12.17
CA GLN A 62 -1.24 -6.75 12.67
C GLN A 62 -1.10 -8.27 12.55
N TYR A 63 -0.53 -8.73 11.44
CA TYR A 63 -0.51 -10.15 11.05
C TYR A 63 0.89 -10.78 11.07
N LEU A 64 1.91 -10.10 11.60
CA LEU A 64 3.28 -10.62 11.62
C LEU A 64 3.38 -11.99 12.28
N GLY A 65 2.84 -12.12 13.49
CA GLY A 65 2.95 -13.36 14.28
C GLY A 65 4.40 -13.77 14.53
N THR A 66 4.59 -15.07 14.70
CA THR A 66 5.88 -15.72 14.88
C THR A 66 6.14 -16.75 13.79
N LYS A 67 7.41 -17.17 13.69
CA LYS A 67 7.87 -18.20 12.76
C LYS A 67 7.19 -19.57 12.95
N GLY A 68 6.84 -19.90 14.20
CA GLY A 68 6.12 -21.12 14.54
C GLY A 68 4.59 -20.99 14.51
N GLY A 69 4.07 -19.78 14.28
CA GLY A 69 2.63 -19.50 14.14
C GLY A 69 2.17 -19.63 12.69
N CYS A 70 1.00 -19.04 12.38
CA CYS A 70 0.46 -18.97 11.00
C CYS A 70 0.37 -17.52 10.48
N GLY A 71 1.28 -16.65 10.92
CA GLY A 71 1.36 -15.25 10.49
C GLY A 71 2.36 -15.01 9.36
N LEU A 72 2.54 -13.76 8.98
CA LEU A 72 3.47 -13.35 7.92
C LEU A 72 4.93 -13.75 8.19
N ALA A 73 5.35 -13.84 9.45
CA ALA A 73 6.69 -14.28 9.81
C ALA A 73 6.98 -15.72 9.34
N GLN A 74 5.98 -16.61 9.41
CA GLN A 74 6.07 -17.97 8.88
C GLN A 74 6.14 -17.93 7.34
N VAL A 75 5.27 -17.13 6.70
CA VAL A 75 5.27 -16.94 5.23
C VAL A 75 6.65 -16.48 4.75
N PHE A 76 7.23 -15.47 5.39
CA PHE A 76 8.56 -14.96 5.02
C PHE A 76 9.66 -16.03 5.17
N GLU A 77 9.60 -16.86 6.20
CA GLU A 77 10.54 -17.96 6.39
C GLU A 77 10.39 -19.05 5.31
N LEU A 78 9.16 -19.47 5.01
CA LEU A 78 8.85 -20.47 3.98
C LEU A 78 9.30 -20.03 2.58
N LEU A 79 9.13 -18.75 2.29
CA LEU A 79 9.52 -18.14 1.01
C LEU A 79 11.00 -17.74 0.96
N GLY A 80 11.73 -17.85 2.07
CA GLY A 80 13.13 -17.44 2.16
C GLY A 80 13.33 -15.92 2.01
N LYS A 81 12.29 -15.12 2.26
CA LYS A 81 12.33 -13.66 2.20
C LYS A 81 13.01 -13.11 3.46
N LYS A 82 14.20 -12.51 3.29
CA LYS A 82 15.01 -11.99 4.41
C LYS A 82 14.69 -10.53 4.70
N LYS A 83 14.95 -10.08 5.93
CA LYS A 83 14.81 -8.68 6.39
C LYS A 83 13.37 -8.13 6.33
N LEU A 84 12.37 -9.01 6.48
CA LEU A 84 10.96 -8.64 6.59
C LEU A 84 10.42 -8.73 8.03
N GLU A 85 11.26 -9.12 9.01
CA GLU A 85 10.84 -9.20 10.42
C GLU A 85 10.56 -7.81 11.02
N ASN A 86 11.26 -6.78 10.52
CA ASN A 86 11.11 -5.40 10.94
C ASN A 86 10.76 -4.52 9.74
N VAL A 87 9.95 -3.49 9.99
CA VAL A 87 9.62 -2.49 8.97
C VAL A 87 10.89 -1.72 8.60
N HIS A 88 11.22 -1.71 7.31
CA HIS A 88 12.33 -0.96 6.76
C HIS A 88 11.84 0.01 5.68
N THR A 89 12.28 1.26 5.77
CA THR A 89 11.97 2.30 4.77
C THR A 89 12.90 2.25 3.56
N GLN A 90 13.99 1.49 3.65
CA GLN A 90 14.99 1.34 2.59
C GLN A 90 15.03 -0.09 2.07
N GLY A 91 15.35 -0.24 0.78
CA GLY A 91 15.51 -1.53 0.12
C GLY A 91 14.19 -2.16 -0.35
N PRO A 92 14.18 -3.48 -0.61
CA PRO A 92 13.06 -4.16 -1.25
C PRO A 92 11.90 -4.48 -0.30
N PHE A 93 11.96 -4.08 0.98
CA PHE A 93 10.98 -4.44 2.01
C PHE A 93 9.53 -4.27 1.54
N HIS A 94 9.17 -3.09 1.03
CA HIS A 94 7.82 -2.81 0.56
C HIS A 94 7.43 -3.64 -0.66
N HIS A 95 8.37 -3.90 -1.57
CA HIS A 95 8.11 -4.72 -2.74
C HIS A 95 7.84 -6.18 -2.35
N ASP A 96 8.70 -6.75 -1.50
CA ASP A 96 8.57 -8.12 -1.02
C ASP A 96 7.34 -8.32 -0.13
N LEU A 97 6.98 -7.32 0.69
CA LEU A 97 5.77 -7.36 1.51
C LEU A 97 4.51 -7.33 0.63
N VAL A 98 4.49 -6.47 -0.39
CA VAL A 98 3.37 -6.44 -1.34
C VAL A 98 3.24 -7.76 -2.07
N GLU A 99 4.33 -8.36 -2.55
CA GLU A 99 4.27 -9.70 -3.15
C GLU A 99 3.63 -10.72 -2.20
N ALA A 100 4.04 -10.76 -0.93
CA ALA A 100 3.48 -11.68 0.05
C ALA A 100 1.97 -11.47 0.31
N ILE A 101 1.45 -10.23 0.20
CA ILE A 101 0.02 -9.94 0.32
C ILE A 101 -0.78 -10.52 -0.86
N TYR A 102 -0.17 -10.61 -2.04
CA TYR A 102 -0.81 -11.12 -3.25
C TYR A 102 -0.75 -12.65 -3.39
N GLU A 103 0.06 -13.37 -2.60
CA GLU A 103 0.37 -14.80 -2.80
C GLU A 103 -0.67 -15.80 -2.22
N ASP A 104 -1.83 -15.36 -1.70
CA ASP A 104 -2.82 -16.23 -1.01
C ASP A 104 -4.11 -16.53 -1.81
N TRP A 105 -4.38 -15.80 -2.89
CA TRP A 105 -5.73 -15.74 -3.47
C TRP A 105 -6.20 -16.98 -4.24
N LEU A 106 -5.29 -17.80 -4.75
CA LEU A 106 -5.66 -19.04 -5.43
C LEU A 106 -6.32 -20.04 -4.49
N HIS A 107 -5.77 -20.21 -3.29
CA HIS A 107 -6.33 -21.11 -2.29
C HIS A 107 -7.67 -20.57 -1.76
N VAL A 108 -7.75 -19.25 -1.54
CA VAL A 108 -8.98 -18.58 -1.12
C VAL A 108 -10.11 -18.77 -2.14
N GLY A 109 -9.79 -18.74 -3.44
CA GLY A 109 -10.73 -19.00 -4.53
C GLY A 109 -11.00 -20.48 -4.82
N GLY A 110 -10.38 -21.41 -4.09
CA GLY A 110 -10.53 -22.85 -4.32
C GLY A 110 -9.95 -23.33 -5.67
N ILE A 111 -8.95 -22.62 -6.20
CA ILE A 111 -8.34 -22.91 -7.49
C ILE A 111 -6.94 -23.50 -7.31
N ASP A 112 -6.67 -24.60 -8.00
CA ASP A 112 -5.44 -25.38 -7.81
C ASP A 112 -4.24 -24.76 -8.54
N SER A 113 -4.46 -24.05 -9.66
CA SER A 113 -3.37 -23.48 -10.46
C SER A 113 -3.73 -22.21 -11.23
N LEU A 114 -2.70 -21.42 -11.59
CA LEU A 114 -2.87 -20.27 -12.48
C LEU A 114 -3.31 -20.68 -13.90
N ALA A 115 -2.94 -21.88 -14.35
CA ALA A 115 -3.33 -22.38 -15.67
C ALA A 115 -4.85 -22.55 -15.77
N GLU A 116 -5.49 -23.05 -14.70
CA GLU A 116 -6.94 -23.19 -14.61
C GLU A 116 -7.66 -21.84 -14.75
N LEU A 117 -7.13 -20.78 -14.12
CA LEU A 117 -7.65 -19.43 -14.28
C LEU A 117 -7.55 -18.90 -15.71
N GLN A 118 -6.49 -19.24 -16.43
CA GLN A 118 -6.28 -18.79 -17.82
C GLN A 118 -7.28 -19.41 -18.80
N GLU A 119 -7.81 -20.59 -18.47
CA GLU A 119 -8.79 -21.31 -19.29
C GLU A 119 -10.24 -20.94 -18.95
N CYS A 120 -10.48 -20.21 -17.85
CA CYS A 120 -11.81 -19.80 -17.43
C CYS A 120 -12.41 -18.69 -18.31
N SER A 121 -13.72 -18.74 -18.52
CA SER A 121 -14.45 -17.63 -19.14
C SER A 121 -14.53 -16.41 -18.23
N ALA A 122 -14.78 -15.23 -18.82
CA ALA A 122 -14.95 -14.00 -18.05
C ALA A 122 -16.11 -14.08 -17.03
N GLU A 123 -17.17 -14.82 -17.37
CA GLU A 123 -18.31 -15.08 -16.48
C GLU A 123 -17.89 -15.94 -15.30
N LYS A 124 -17.13 -17.01 -15.54
CA LYS A 124 -16.66 -17.90 -14.48
C LYS A 124 -15.70 -17.18 -13.53
N LEU A 125 -14.82 -16.34 -14.07
CA LEU A 125 -13.93 -15.49 -13.26
C LEU A 125 -14.72 -14.51 -12.39
N LYS A 126 -15.84 -13.96 -12.89
CA LYS A 126 -16.74 -13.11 -12.10
C LYS A 126 -17.44 -13.89 -10.99
N GLU A 127 -17.86 -15.13 -11.25
CA GLU A 127 -18.44 -16.00 -10.23
C GLU A 127 -17.44 -16.27 -9.10
N TYR A 128 -16.19 -16.66 -9.43
CA TYR A 128 -15.15 -16.86 -8.42
C TYR A 128 -14.86 -15.59 -7.62
N ALA A 129 -14.79 -14.44 -8.28
CA ALA A 129 -14.60 -13.17 -7.60
C ALA A 129 -15.77 -12.83 -6.65
N ALA A 130 -17.01 -13.07 -7.08
CA ALA A 130 -18.20 -12.85 -6.26
C ALA A 130 -18.21 -13.78 -5.04
N GLU A 131 -17.91 -15.06 -5.23
CA GLU A 131 -17.82 -16.05 -4.15
C GLU A 131 -16.76 -15.67 -3.12
N ILE A 132 -15.56 -15.27 -3.56
CA ILE A 132 -14.51 -14.78 -2.66
C ILE A 132 -15.01 -13.57 -1.86
N VAL A 133 -15.66 -12.61 -2.51
CA VAL A 133 -16.15 -11.41 -1.82
C VAL A 133 -17.22 -11.77 -0.78
N GLU A 134 -18.22 -12.56 -1.16
CA GLU A 134 -19.33 -12.94 -0.30
C GLU A 134 -18.88 -13.80 0.88
N THR A 135 -17.97 -14.75 0.64
CA THR A 135 -17.54 -15.70 1.67
C THR A 135 -16.36 -15.23 2.50
N ARG A 136 -15.53 -14.30 2.00
CA ARG A 136 -14.22 -13.94 2.60
C ARG A 136 -14.01 -12.46 2.92
N ALA A 137 -14.69 -11.56 2.24
CA ALA A 137 -14.38 -10.13 2.34
C ALA A 137 -15.55 -9.24 2.80
N LEU A 138 -16.79 -9.72 2.68
CA LEU A 138 -17.96 -8.97 3.12
C LEU A 138 -17.98 -8.88 4.65
N ALA A 139 -18.26 -7.68 5.19
CA ALA A 139 -18.34 -7.46 6.64
C ALA A 139 -19.34 -8.42 7.32
N GLY A 140 -20.47 -8.71 6.66
CA GLY A 140 -21.47 -9.65 7.15
C GLY A 140 -20.97 -11.10 7.28
N ALA A 141 -19.88 -11.49 6.60
CA ALA A 141 -19.30 -12.82 6.76
C ALA A 141 -18.62 -12.98 8.14
N LEU A 142 -17.96 -11.92 8.63
CA LEU A 142 -17.42 -11.88 9.99
C LEU A 142 -18.54 -11.82 11.02
N ASP A 143 -19.59 -11.02 10.81
CA ASP A 143 -20.73 -10.95 11.72
C ASP A 143 -21.45 -12.31 11.84
N THR A 144 -21.65 -12.99 10.71
CA THR A 144 -22.24 -14.34 10.66
C THR A 144 -21.36 -15.36 11.37
N MET A 145 -20.03 -15.22 11.25
CA MET A 145 -19.10 -16.06 11.99
C MET A 145 -19.16 -15.79 13.49
N ASP A 146 -19.09 -14.52 13.90
CA ASP A 146 -19.10 -14.13 15.31
C ASP A 146 -20.43 -14.49 16.00
N ALA A 147 -21.52 -14.63 15.24
CA ALA A 147 -22.80 -15.15 15.71
C ALA A 147 -22.83 -16.69 15.88
N SER A 148 -21.85 -17.42 15.35
CA SER A 148 -21.74 -18.88 15.51
C SER A 148 -21.34 -19.24 16.95
N PRO A 149 -21.82 -20.36 17.52
CA PRO A 149 -21.51 -20.77 18.89
C PRO A 149 -20.03 -21.15 19.12
N ASN A 150 -19.23 -21.36 18.07
CA ASN A 150 -17.81 -21.69 18.20
C ASN A 150 -16.99 -21.14 17.01
N PRO A 151 -16.80 -19.81 16.92
CA PRO A 151 -16.01 -19.22 15.87
C PRO A 151 -14.54 -19.54 16.16
N GLY A 152 -13.97 -20.48 15.41
CA GLY A 152 -12.56 -20.85 15.59
C GLY A 152 -11.68 -19.59 15.46
N ALA A 153 -10.91 -19.26 16.51
CA ALA A 153 -10.14 -18.01 16.56
C ALA A 153 -9.16 -17.84 15.36
N GLN A 154 -8.61 -18.95 14.88
CA GLN A 154 -7.76 -19.00 13.69
C GLN A 154 -8.55 -18.66 12.43
N TRP A 155 -9.73 -19.25 12.26
CA TRP A 155 -10.61 -19.01 11.11
C TRP A 155 -11.07 -17.54 11.04
N ARG A 156 -11.41 -16.97 12.20
CA ARG A 156 -11.71 -15.53 12.31
C ARG A 156 -10.53 -14.67 11.85
N GLN A 157 -9.31 -15.00 12.25
CA GLN A 157 -8.10 -14.28 11.85
C GLN A 157 -7.81 -14.37 10.35
N VAL A 158 -8.05 -15.53 9.74
CA VAL A 158 -7.92 -15.73 8.29
C VAL A 158 -8.93 -14.87 7.54
N MET A 159 -10.17 -14.80 8.02
CA MET A 159 -11.19 -13.95 7.43
C MET A 159 -10.86 -12.46 7.54
N MET A 160 -10.37 -12.01 8.70
CA MET A 160 -9.88 -10.64 8.84
C MET A 160 -8.71 -10.36 7.88
N TRP A 161 -7.78 -11.32 7.73
CA TRP A 161 -6.67 -11.20 6.78
C TRP A 161 -7.17 -11.06 5.34
N CYS A 162 -8.07 -11.94 4.89
CA CYS A 162 -8.63 -11.88 3.54
C CYS A 162 -9.31 -10.53 3.28
N GLN A 163 -10.14 -10.06 4.20
CA GLN A 163 -10.82 -8.76 4.07
C GLN A 163 -9.81 -7.59 4.02
N ASP A 164 -8.86 -7.55 4.96
CA ASP A 164 -7.88 -6.47 5.05
C ASP A 164 -6.91 -6.46 3.87
N ALA A 165 -6.44 -7.64 3.44
CA ALA A 165 -5.57 -7.80 2.29
C ALA A 165 -6.29 -7.41 0.99
N LEU A 166 -7.58 -7.76 0.85
CA LEU A 166 -8.36 -7.35 -0.31
C LEU A 166 -8.49 -5.83 -0.39
N HIS A 167 -8.78 -5.16 0.74
CA HIS A 167 -8.84 -3.69 0.76
C HIS A 167 -7.52 -3.06 0.29
N PHE A 168 -6.38 -3.59 0.72
CA PHE A 168 -5.08 -3.13 0.25
C PHE A 168 -4.89 -3.36 -1.27
N ILE A 169 -5.29 -4.52 -1.78
CA ILE A 169 -5.19 -4.85 -3.21
C ILE A 169 -6.08 -3.91 -4.03
N VAL A 170 -7.32 -3.68 -3.60
CA VAL A 170 -8.22 -2.74 -4.29
C VAL A 170 -7.64 -1.33 -4.26
N LEU A 171 -7.04 -0.88 -3.15
CA LEU A 171 -6.32 0.39 -3.07
C LEU A 171 -5.19 0.46 -4.12
N ASP A 172 -4.31 -0.53 -4.14
CA ASP A 172 -3.16 -0.57 -5.05
C ASP A 172 -3.59 -0.61 -6.54
N GLN A 173 -4.62 -1.39 -6.87
CA GLN A 173 -5.15 -1.46 -8.24
C GLN A 173 -5.88 -0.16 -8.64
N SER A 174 -6.70 0.40 -7.76
CA SER A 174 -7.39 1.68 -8.02
C SER A 174 -6.41 2.81 -8.31
N VAL A 175 -5.26 2.82 -7.61
CA VAL A 175 -4.17 3.76 -7.91
C VAL A 175 -3.61 3.55 -9.32
N LYS A 176 -3.36 2.29 -9.72
CA LYS A 176 -2.80 1.97 -11.06
C LYS A 176 -3.78 2.27 -12.18
N ASP A 177 -5.07 2.08 -11.94
CA ASP A 177 -6.15 2.32 -12.90
C ASP A 177 -6.57 3.79 -12.99
N GLY A 178 -6.24 4.60 -11.98
CA GLY A 178 -6.73 5.96 -11.92
C GLY A 178 -8.16 6.08 -11.40
N ASP A 179 -8.69 5.06 -10.72
CA ASP A 179 -10.07 5.05 -10.21
C ASP A 179 -10.19 5.85 -8.90
N VAL A 180 -10.29 7.18 -9.05
CA VAL A 180 -10.45 8.11 -7.93
C VAL A 180 -11.71 7.83 -7.11
N ARG A 181 -12.79 7.34 -7.75
CA ARG A 181 -14.04 7.06 -7.02
C ARG A 181 -13.86 5.87 -6.07
N MET A 182 -13.16 4.84 -6.51
CA MET A 182 -12.86 3.69 -5.64
C MET A 182 -11.90 4.10 -4.52
N LEU A 183 -10.89 4.91 -4.84
CA LEU A 183 -9.98 5.47 -3.84
C LEU A 183 -10.73 6.22 -2.74
N GLU A 184 -11.69 7.07 -3.10
CA GLU A 184 -12.53 7.80 -2.13
C GLU A 184 -13.39 6.86 -1.28
N LYS A 185 -13.97 5.81 -1.87
CA LYS A 185 -14.78 4.82 -1.13
C LYS A 185 -13.97 4.07 -0.08
N ILE A 186 -12.70 3.76 -0.37
CA ILE A 186 -11.81 3.00 0.53
C ILE A 186 -11.34 3.84 1.72
N LEU A 187 -11.40 5.18 1.64
CA LEU A 187 -10.95 6.07 2.71
C LEU A 187 -11.60 5.78 4.05
N LEU A 188 -12.89 5.42 4.06
CA LEU A 188 -13.61 5.11 5.31
C LEU A 188 -13.06 3.84 5.97
N SER A 189 -12.79 2.79 5.18
CA SER A 189 -12.18 1.55 5.69
C SER A 189 -10.76 1.81 6.22
N LEU A 190 -9.97 2.61 5.49
CA LEU A 190 -8.63 3.01 5.92
C LEU A 190 -8.66 3.85 7.20
N LEU A 191 -9.64 4.74 7.34
CA LEU A 191 -9.85 5.55 8.54
C LEU A 191 -10.04 4.66 9.76
N PHE A 192 -10.96 3.70 9.70
CA PHE A 192 -11.18 2.75 10.79
C PHE A 192 -9.90 1.97 11.11
N ARG A 193 -9.28 1.39 10.09
CA ARG A 193 -8.02 0.63 10.24
C ARG A 193 -6.93 1.44 10.94
N PHE A 194 -6.69 2.68 10.51
CA PHE A 194 -5.64 3.51 11.10
C PHE A 194 -5.97 3.96 12.52
N ILE A 195 -7.22 4.29 12.83
CA ILE A 195 -7.63 4.62 14.21
C ILE A 195 -7.48 3.41 15.13
N GLY A 196 -7.93 2.23 14.70
CA GLY A 196 -7.82 1.01 15.48
C GLY A 196 -6.38 0.59 15.72
N GLY A 197 -5.54 0.69 14.68
CA GLY A 197 -4.09 0.42 14.72
C GLY A 197 -3.23 1.51 15.37
N GLY A 198 -3.83 2.60 15.87
CA GLY A 198 -3.12 3.67 16.59
C GLY A 198 -2.31 4.62 15.69
N ASN A 199 -2.63 4.70 14.39
CA ASN A 199 -1.97 5.53 13.39
C ASN A 199 -2.92 6.62 12.82
N GLY A 200 -3.70 7.27 13.68
CA GLY A 200 -4.69 8.29 13.27
C GLY A 200 -4.14 9.48 12.46
N LYS A 201 -2.82 9.68 12.40
CA LYS A 201 -2.20 10.70 11.53
C LYS A 201 -2.46 10.49 10.03
N TYR A 202 -2.78 9.27 9.61
CA TYR A 202 -3.13 8.96 8.22
C TYR A 202 -4.64 9.05 7.92
N ALA A 203 -5.43 9.54 8.89
CA ALA A 203 -6.89 9.75 8.77
C ALA A 203 -7.29 11.01 8.00
N VAL A 204 -6.34 11.85 7.59
CA VAL A 204 -6.63 13.18 7.02
C VAL A 204 -6.38 13.18 5.52
N VAL A 205 -7.44 13.40 4.74
CA VAL A 205 -7.41 13.41 3.27
C VAL A 205 -7.81 14.79 2.77
N HIS A 206 -6.91 15.47 2.05
CA HIS A 206 -7.22 16.66 1.29
C HIS A 206 -6.63 16.51 -0.12
N HIS A 207 -7.50 16.54 -1.13
CA HIS A 207 -7.17 16.50 -2.57
C HIS A 207 -6.42 15.26 -3.08
N CYS A 208 -7.05 14.51 -4.01
CA CYS A 208 -6.51 13.28 -4.59
C CYS A 208 -5.86 13.55 -5.95
N TRP A 209 -4.54 13.34 -6.07
CA TRP A 209 -3.83 13.56 -7.34
C TRP A 209 -3.12 12.28 -7.79
N LEU A 210 -3.52 11.80 -8.96
CA LEU A 210 -2.84 10.76 -9.72
C LEU A 210 -2.32 11.35 -11.02
N VAL A 211 -1.18 10.86 -11.49
CA VAL A 211 -0.58 11.28 -12.76
C VAL A 211 -0.29 10.07 -13.63
N ASN A 212 -0.41 10.24 -14.94
CA ASN A 212 -0.07 9.22 -15.92
C ASN A 212 0.84 9.83 -17.00
N PHE A 213 2.15 9.59 -16.86
CA PHE A 213 3.14 10.11 -17.79
C PHE A 213 3.14 9.43 -19.15
N SER A 214 2.58 8.21 -19.24
CA SER A 214 2.65 7.40 -20.46
C SER A 214 1.39 7.50 -21.32
N GLY A 215 0.27 7.94 -20.74
CA GLY A 215 -1.05 7.94 -21.36
C GLY A 215 -1.66 6.54 -21.53
N LYS A 216 -0.99 5.47 -21.06
CA LYS A 216 -1.47 4.09 -21.18
C LYS A 216 -2.38 3.71 -20.00
N PRO A 217 -3.35 2.80 -20.20
CA PRO A 217 -4.10 2.21 -19.10
C PRO A 217 -3.18 1.53 -18.07
N HIS A 218 -3.61 1.44 -16.82
CA HIS A 218 -2.87 0.78 -15.72
C HIS A 218 -1.49 1.37 -15.35
N THR A 219 -1.15 2.57 -15.85
CA THR A 219 0.14 3.22 -15.54
C THR A 219 -0.01 4.53 -14.75
N TRP A 220 -1.13 4.71 -14.08
CA TRP A 220 -1.29 5.83 -13.16
C TRP A 220 -0.40 5.63 -11.93
N CYS A 221 0.08 6.73 -11.38
CA CYS A 221 0.80 6.71 -10.12
C CYS A 221 0.45 7.91 -9.23
N PRO A 222 0.63 7.78 -7.91
CA PRO A 222 0.51 8.89 -6.99
C PRO A 222 1.47 10.02 -7.33
N ILE A 223 1.03 11.27 -7.20
CA ILE A 223 1.89 12.43 -7.47
C ILE A 223 3.12 12.47 -6.55
N ASP A 224 3.02 11.99 -5.31
CA ASP A 224 4.16 11.89 -4.41
C ASP A 224 5.18 10.83 -4.88
N LYS A 225 4.72 9.73 -5.47
CA LYS A 225 5.60 8.78 -6.18
C LYS A 225 6.29 9.43 -7.37
N ALA A 226 5.55 10.21 -8.16
CA ALA A 226 6.11 10.95 -9.29
C ALA A 226 7.19 11.95 -8.84
N GLN A 227 6.96 12.62 -7.72
CA GLN A 227 7.95 13.51 -7.12
C GLN A 227 9.17 12.73 -6.62
N GLU A 228 9.01 11.59 -5.96
CA GLU A 228 10.13 10.74 -5.56
C GLU A 228 10.96 10.28 -6.76
N MET A 229 10.31 9.92 -7.87
CA MET A 229 10.99 9.60 -9.13
C MET A 229 11.79 10.80 -9.65
N ASN A 230 11.20 12.00 -9.65
CA ASN A 230 11.92 13.22 -10.05
C ASN A 230 13.11 13.51 -9.13
N ILE A 231 12.94 13.38 -7.81
CA ILE A 231 14.02 13.55 -6.82
C ILE A 231 15.14 12.53 -7.08
N LYS A 232 14.79 11.26 -7.32
CA LYS A 232 15.76 10.21 -7.63
C LYS A 232 16.52 10.52 -8.92
N ASP A 233 15.84 11.00 -9.94
CA ASP A 233 16.49 11.33 -11.21
C ASP A 233 17.50 12.47 -11.06
N ILE A 234 17.12 13.50 -10.29
CA ILE A 234 17.98 14.65 -9.99
C ILE A 234 19.15 14.26 -9.08
N LYS A 235 18.88 13.53 -7.99
CA LYS A 235 19.85 13.31 -6.90
C LYS A 235 20.65 12.01 -7.02
N VAL A 236 20.24 11.07 -7.86
CA VAL A 236 20.82 9.72 -7.92
C VAL A 236 21.19 9.35 -9.35
N MET A 237 20.25 9.42 -10.30
CA MET A 237 20.46 8.81 -11.63
C MET A 237 21.30 9.67 -12.57
N TYR A 238 21.06 10.98 -12.63
CA TYR A 238 21.69 11.87 -13.62
C TYR A 238 22.68 12.85 -13.02
N ARG A 239 23.07 12.68 -11.75
CA ARG A 239 24.12 13.51 -11.16
C ARG A 239 25.47 13.15 -11.78
N SER A 240 26.21 14.15 -12.27
CA SER A 240 27.62 13.97 -12.64
C SER A 240 28.58 14.23 -11.48
N GLU A 241 28.12 14.88 -10.41
CA GLU A 241 28.94 15.26 -9.24
C GLU A 241 28.41 14.63 -7.94
N GLY A 242 29.24 14.62 -6.89
CA GLY A 242 29.00 13.96 -5.60
C GLY A 242 27.96 14.66 -4.69
N PRO A 243 27.84 14.23 -3.42
CA PRO A 243 26.99 14.92 -2.44
C PRO A 243 27.48 16.37 -2.24
N ASN A 244 26.55 17.33 -2.14
CA ASN A 244 26.76 18.80 -2.09
C ASN A 244 26.84 19.54 -3.45
N ILE A 245 26.01 19.13 -4.41
CA ILE A 245 25.88 19.82 -5.69
C ILE A 245 25.33 21.25 -5.51
N GLU A 246 25.90 22.20 -6.26
CA GLU A 246 25.46 23.59 -6.29
C GLU A 246 24.05 23.74 -6.89
N TRP A 247 23.21 24.59 -6.30
CA TRP A 247 21.87 24.89 -6.84
C TRP A 247 21.91 25.42 -8.28
N SER A 248 22.96 26.18 -8.62
CA SER A 248 23.19 26.69 -9.97
C SER A 248 23.42 25.58 -11.00
N TYR A 249 24.03 24.47 -10.57
CA TYR A 249 24.20 23.29 -11.40
C TYR A 249 22.88 22.54 -11.57
N LEU A 250 22.11 22.31 -10.49
CA LEU A 250 20.78 21.68 -10.57
C LEU A 250 19.84 22.44 -11.52
N LYS A 251 19.89 23.78 -11.48
CA LYS A 251 19.08 24.64 -12.35
C LYS A 251 19.39 24.42 -13.84
N ARG A 252 20.64 24.09 -14.17
CA ARG A 252 21.06 23.76 -15.55
C ARG A 252 20.74 22.32 -15.92
N LEU A 253 20.93 21.38 -14.99
CA LEU A 253 20.71 19.96 -15.22
C LEU A 253 19.23 19.61 -15.37
N HIS A 254 18.36 20.15 -14.50
CA HIS A 254 16.96 19.74 -14.42
C HIS A 254 16.19 19.84 -15.75
N PRO A 255 16.28 20.96 -16.53
CA PRO A 255 15.63 21.04 -17.84
C PRO A 255 16.20 20.08 -18.89
N ALA A 256 17.44 19.60 -18.71
CA ALA A 256 18.11 18.71 -19.65
C ALA A 256 17.79 17.21 -19.40
N ILE A 257 17.30 16.84 -18.20
CA ILE A 257 17.00 15.45 -17.83
C ILE A 257 16.12 14.72 -18.85
N PRO A 258 15.02 15.30 -19.40
CA PRO A 258 14.20 14.62 -20.40
C PRO A 258 14.98 14.25 -21.67
N ILE A 259 15.88 15.14 -22.13
CA ILE A 259 16.73 14.89 -23.30
C ILE A 259 17.74 13.79 -22.99
N ILE A 260 18.38 13.85 -21.81
CA ILE A 260 19.33 12.83 -21.35
C ILE A 260 18.66 11.45 -21.30
N ARG A 261 17.43 11.35 -20.77
CA ARG A 261 16.62 10.12 -20.77
C ARG A 261 16.41 9.58 -22.18
N ASN A 262 15.99 10.43 -23.11
CA ASN A 262 15.71 10.02 -24.48
C ASN A 262 16.98 9.52 -25.19
N VAL A 263 18.12 10.20 -24.99
CA VAL A 263 19.41 9.77 -25.55
C VAL A 263 19.84 8.42 -24.96
N ILE A 264 19.72 8.22 -23.65
CA ILE A 264 20.06 6.94 -23.01
C ILE A 264 19.17 5.82 -23.53
N ASN A 265 17.85 6.03 -23.57
CA ASN A 265 16.91 5.03 -24.09
C ASN A 265 17.20 4.68 -25.56
N PHE A 266 17.52 5.68 -26.38
CA PHE A 266 17.91 5.48 -27.78
C PHE A 266 19.18 4.64 -27.88
N VAL A 267 20.23 4.98 -27.13
CA VAL A 267 21.50 4.22 -27.12
C VAL A 267 21.26 2.79 -26.61
N GLU A 268 20.50 2.60 -25.53
CA GLU A 268 20.16 1.26 -25.01
C GLU A 268 19.36 0.43 -26.03
N GLN A 269 18.51 1.06 -26.84
CA GLN A 269 17.74 0.40 -27.90
C GLN A 269 18.64 0.00 -29.07
N GLN A 270 19.55 0.88 -29.50
CA GLN A 270 20.43 0.64 -30.64
C GLN A 270 21.54 -0.38 -30.34
N PHE A 271 22.14 -0.30 -29.14
CA PHE A 271 23.34 -1.08 -28.81
C PHE A 271 23.06 -2.27 -27.90
N GLY A 272 21.85 -2.40 -27.35
CA GLY A 272 21.48 -3.53 -26.50
C GLY A 272 22.42 -3.72 -25.31
N THR A 273 22.91 -2.63 -24.72
CA THR A 273 23.96 -2.64 -23.69
C THR A 273 23.62 -3.59 -22.54
N LEU A 274 24.54 -4.51 -22.22
CA LEU A 274 24.44 -5.59 -21.22
C LEU A 274 24.18 -5.14 -19.77
N VAL A 275 24.16 -3.83 -19.49
CA VAL A 275 24.30 -3.27 -18.13
C VAL A 275 22.99 -3.24 -17.34
N ARG A 276 21.84 -3.47 -17.98
CA ARG A 276 20.57 -3.72 -17.28
C ARG A 276 19.99 -5.01 -17.80
N GLY A 277 19.98 -6.05 -16.96
CA GLY A 277 19.17 -7.23 -17.22
C GLY A 277 17.73 -6.79 -17.46
N LYS A 278 17.30 -6.73 -18.74
CA LYS A 278 15.92 -6.38 -19.14
C LYS A 278 14.89 -7.40 -18.63
N LYS A 279 15.37 -8.50 -18.05
CA LYS A 279 14.58 -9.45 -17.29
C LYS A 279 14.95 -9.24 -15.82
N HIS A 280 14.07 -8.58 -15.06
CA HIS A 280 13.87 -9.07 -13.71
C HIS A 280 13.57 -10.56 -13.89
N MET A 281 14.46 -11.46 -13.45
CA MET A 281 14.07 -12.85 -13.32
C MET A 281 12.90 -12.83 -12.35
N VAL A 282 11.70 -12.98 -12.86
CA VAL A 282 10.51 -13.16 -12.05
C VAL A 282 10.82 -14.40 -11.23
N PRO A 283 11.00 -14.30 -9.90
CA PRO A 283 11.07 -15.50 -9.05
C PRO A 283 9.85 -16.32 -9.42
N SER A 284 9.95 -17.62 -9.65
CA SER A 284 8.79 -18.34 -10.21
C SER A 284 7.66 -18.34 -9.17
N GLN A 285 6.73 -17.40 -9.31
CA GLN A 285 5.65 -17.13 -8.35
C GLN A 285 4.85 -18.39 -8.07
N GLU A 286 4.71 -19.25 -9.07
CA GLU A 286 4.13 -20.60 -8.97
C GLU A 286 4.76 -21.44 -7.85
N LYS A 287 6.09 -21.48 -7.73
CA LYS A 287 6.76 -22.25 -6.66
C LYS A 287 6.51 -21.67 -5.28
N ASN A 288 6.33 -20.34 -5.17
CA ASN A 288 6.01 -19.71 -3.90
C ASN A 288 4.57 -20.05 -3.50
N ILE A 289 3.63 -19.88 -4.45
CA ILE A 289 2.22 -20.22 -4.30
C ILE A 289 2.08 -21.69 -3.88
N GLU A 290 2.73 -22.63 -4.58
CA GLU A 290 2.66 -24.06 -4.25
C GLU A 290 3.16 -24.36 -2.82
N LYS A 291 4.23 -23.67 -2.37
CA LYS A 291 4.74 -23.83 -1.01
C LYS A 291 3.75 -23.35 0.03
N LEU A 292 3.12 -22.20 -0.21
CA LEU A 292 2.12 -21.63 0.68
C LEU A 292 0.87 -22.49 0.73
N GLN A 293 0.34 -22.92 -0.42
CA GLN A 293 -0.80 -23.84 -0.51
C GLN A 293 -0.56 -25.12 0.29
N LYS A 294 0.61 -25.76 0.14
CA LYS A 294 0.98 -26.95 0.92
C LYS A 294 1.00 -26.68 2.43
N SER A 295 1.57 -25.54 2.83
CA SER A 295 1.61 -25.12 4.23
C SER A 295 0.22 -24.88 4.80
N TYR A 296 -0.63 -24.16 4.06
CA TYR A 296 -1.99 -23.83 4.48
C TYR A 296 -2.90 -25.05 4.55
N ALA A 297 -2.79 -25.97 3.59
CA ALA A 297 -3.48 -27.26 3.63
C ALA A 297 -3.05 -28.11 4.83
N THR A 298 -1.74 -28.20 5.10
CA THR A 298 -1.20 -28.93 6.26
C THR A 298 -1.68 -28.32 7.58
N ALA A 299 -1.73 -27.00 7.66
CA ALA A 299 -2.25 -26.28 8.82
C ALA A 299 -3.79 -26.26 8.89
N GLN A 300 -4.48 -26.70 7.84
CA GLN A 300 -5.92 -26.51 7.59
C GLN A 300 -6.35 -25.07 7.94
N LEU A 301 -5.60 -24.10 7.43
CA LEU A 301 -5.77 -22.69 7.80
C LEU A 301 -7.13 -22.17 7.35
N HIS A 302 -7.60 -22.64 6.18
CA HIS A 302 -8.87 -22.23 5.59
C HIS A 302 -10.04 -23.21 5.84
N GLU A 303 -9.94 -24.06 6.87
CA GLU A 303 -11.02 -24.96 7.27
C GLU A 303 -11.59 -24.55 8.64
N LEU A 304 -12.92 -24.60 8.77
CA LEU A 304 -13.57 -24.40 10.06
C LEU A 304 -13.40 -25.64 10.93
N CYS A 305 -12.33 -25.68 11.73
CA CYS A 305 -12.13 -26.74 12.72
C CYS A 305 -12.71 -26.34 14.08
N SER A 306 -13.85 -26.94 14.46
CA SER A 306 -14.45 -26.74 15.78
C SER A 306 -13.52 -27.21 16.90
N GLY A 307 -13.24 -26.36 17.89
CA GLY A 307 -12.47 -26.72 19.09
C GLY A 307 -10.95 -26.52 19.01
N ARG A 308 -10.42 -25.92 17.94
CA ARG A 308 -9.02 -25.44 17.96
C ARG A 308 -8.87 -24.34 19.02
N LYS A 309 -7.99 -24.59 20.00
CA LYS A 309 -7.69 -23.63 21.07
C LYS A 309 -7.11 -22.35 20.50
N HIS A 310 -7.30 -21.25 21.24
CA HIS A 310 -6.61 -19.99 21.01
C HIS A 310 -5.10 -20.20 20.83
N TRP A 311 -4.49 -19.33 20.02
CA TRP A 311 -3.04 -19.29 19.81
C TRP A 311 -2.29 -19.45 21.13
N SER A 312 -1.36 -20.40 21.18
CA SER A 312 -0.53 -20.64 22.36
C SER A 312 0.35 -19.43 22.68
N ASN A 313 0.72 -18.65 21.66
CA ASN A 313 1.48 -17.43 21.78
C ASN A 313 0.58 -16.21 21.46
N PRO A 314 0.45 -15.25 22.39
CA PRO A 314 -0.32 -14.02 22.16
C PRO A 314 0.15 -13.20 20.94
N LYS A 315 1.42 -13.35 20.52
CA LYS A 315 1.95 -12.66 19.33
C LYS A 315 1.32 -13.15 18.02
N ASP A 316 0.81 -14.38 17.98
CA ASP A 316 0.17 -14.95 16.80
C ASP A 316 -1.30 -14.53 16.66
N GLN A 317 -1.87 -13.91 17.69
CA GLN A 317 -3.23 -13.39 17.67
C GLN A 317 -3.28 -11.97 17.10
N ALA A 318 -3.87 -11.85 15.90
CA ALA A 318 -4.09 -10.55 15.27
C ALA A 318 -5.22 -9.78 15.99
N LYS A 319 -4.99 -8.48 16.24
CA LYS A 319 -6.02 -7.57 16.75
C LYS A 319 -6.93 -7.13 15.61
N ASP A 320 -8.21 -6.92 15.88
CA ASP A 320 -9.16 -6.38 14.91
C ASP A 320 -9.06 -4.85 14.85
N PHE A 321 -8.24 -4.34 13.93
CA PHE A 321 -8.02 -2.90 13.78
C PHE A 321 -9.23 -2.18 13.17
N VAL A 322 -9.99 -2.81 12.26
CA VAL A 322 -11.12 -2.14 11.61
C VAL A 322 -12.26 -1.93 12.60
N SER A 323 -12.73 -3.00 13.25
CA SER A 323 -13.79 -2.92 14.26
C SER A 323 -13.35 -2.04 15.43
N GLY A 324 -12.11 -2.22 15.90
CA GLY A 324 -11.54 -1.41 16.97
C GLY A 324 -11.49 0.09 16.64
N GLY A 325 -11.28 0.44 15.37
CA GLY A 325 -11.35 1.82 14.89
C GLY A 325 -12.76 2.38 14.84
N ALA A 326 -13.71 1.61 14.32
CA ALA A 326 -15.12 1.99 14.27
C ALA A 326 -15.67 2.27 15.68
N TYR A 327 -15.39 1.38 16.65
CA TYR A 327 -15.81 1.59 18.05
C TYR A 327 -15.20 2.85 18.67
N LYS A 328 -13.90 3.10 18.45
CA LYS A 328 -13.22 4.31 18.95
C LYS A 328 -13.83 5.58 18.36
N LEU A 329 -14.10 5.60 17.05
CA LEU A 329 -14.68 6.76 16.39
C LEU A 329 -16.12 7.01 16.87
N CYS A 330 -16.96 5.98 16.98
CA CYS A 330 -18.29 6.09 17.56
C CYS A 330 -18.23 6.66 18.98
N ALA A 331 -17.36 6.13 19.84
CA ALA A 331 -17.20 6.64 21.20
C ALA A 331 -16.81 8.13 21.25
N THR A 332 -16.06 8.61 20.26
CA THR A 332 -15.59 10.00 20.19
C THR A 332 -16.67 10.96 19.68
N ILE A 333 -17.58 10.50 18.81
CA ILE A 333 -18.68 11.33 18.25
C ILE A 333 -19.83 11.51 19.24
N TYR A 334 -20.05 10.52 20.12
CA TYR A 334 -21.17 10.52 21.08
C TYR A 334 -20.79 10.93 22.52
N CYS A 335 -19.56 11.40 22.77
CA CYS A 335 -19.12 12.01 24.03
C CYS A 335 -18.85 13.49 23.86
#